data_AF-A0AB34YQK1-F1
#
_entry.id   AF-A0AB34YQK1-F1
#
_cell.length_a   1.000
_cell.length_b   1.000
_cell.length_c   1.000
_cell.angle_alpha   90.00
_cell.angle_beta   90.00
_cell.angle_gamma   90.00
#
_symmetry.space_group_name_H-M   'P 1'
#
loop_
_entity.id
_entity.type
_entity.pdbx_description
1 polymer ?
#
loop_
_entity_poly.entity_id
_entity_poly.type
_entity_poly.pdbx_seq_one_letter_code
_entity_poly.pdbx_strand_id
1 'polypeptide(L)' 'MATAVAHIEALAIEIVKRSDQAKGFVVLPRRWIVERTFAWLNRCRGLGKDWGASSASSEAWMFISSIRRMTRRIARLEF' A
#
# COMPACT_ATOMS: atom_id res chain seq x y z
N MET A 1 10.16 -14.44 4.73
CA MET A 1 10.25 -12.96 4.59
C MET A 1 11.66 -12.48 4.27
N ALA A 2 12.72 -13.01 4.89
CA ALA A 2 14.10 -12.62 4.60
C ALA A 2 14.52 -12.84 3.13
N THR A 3 14.05 -13.90 2.48
CA THR A 3 14.37 -14.27 1.09
C THR A 3 13.81 -13.32 0.03
N ALA A 4 12.66 -12.67 0.28
CA ALA A 4 12.05 -11.75 -0.69
C ALA A 4 12.76 -10.37 -0.73
N VAL A 5 13.42 -10.00 0.38
CA VAL A 5 14.12 -8.72 0.53
C VAL A 5 15.48 -8.73 -0.19
N ALA A 6 16.06 -9.92 -0.37
CA ALA A 6 17.40 -10.10 -0.94
C ALA A 6 17.55 -9.61 -2.40
N HIS A 7 16.46 -9.55 -3.18
CA HIS A 7 16.52 -9.13 -4.59
C HIS A 7 16.45 -7.61 -4.82
N ILE A 8 16.32 -6.79 -3.76
CA ILE A 8 16.27 -5.33 -3.86
C ILE A 8 17.65 -4.78 -3.49
N GLU A 9 18.66 -5.04 -4.32
CA GLU A 9 20.06 -4.75 -3.96
C GLU A 9 20.43 -3.25 -4.01
N ALA A 10 19.57 -2.40 -4.57
CA ALA A 10 19.85 -0.97 -4.75
C ALA A 10 19.25 -0.04 -3.68
N LEU A 11 18.42 -0.56 -2.76
CA LEU A 11 17.71 0.27 -1.77
C LEU A 11 18.20 -0.04 -0.35
N ALA A 12 18.59 1.00 0.40
CA ALA A 12 18.80 0.85 1.84
C ALA A 12 17.47 0.51 2.51
N ILE A 13 17.32 -0.72 2.98
CA ILE A 13 16.10 -1.22 3.63
C ILE A 13 16.28 -1.17 5.14
N GLU A 14 15.48 -0.35 5.81
CA GLU A 14 15.36 -0.33 7.26
C GLU A 14 14.13 -1.13 7.70
N ILE A 15 14.35 -2.23 8.42
CA ILE A 15 13.28 -3.07 8.95
C ILE A 15 12.86 -2.55 10.33
N VAL A 16 11.74 -1.83 10.38
CA VAL A 16 11.14 -1.36 11.64
C VAL A 16 10.29 -2.48 12.25
N LYS A 17 10.80 -3.14 13.30
CA LYS A 17 10.04 -4.14 14.06
C LYS A 17 9.33 -3.52 15.26
N ARG A 18 8.15 -4.04 15.59
CA ARG A 18 7.52 -3.78 16.89
C ARG A 18 8.29 -4.56 17.96
N SER A 19 8.53 -3.95 19.13
CA SER A 19 9.11 -4.65 20.28
C SER A 19 8.07 -5.60 20.91
N ASP A 20 8.48 -6.82 21.23
CA ASP A 20 7.64 -7.82 21.91
C ASP A 20 7.31 -7.43 23.37
N GLN A 21 8.10 -6.52 23.95
CA GLN A 21 7.88 -5.98 25.29
C GLN A 21 6.95 -4.75 25.30
N ALA A 22 6.51 -4.27 24.12
CA ALA A 22 5.67 -3.09 24.02
C ALA A 22 4.27 -3.34 24.63
N LYS A 23 3.97 -2.68 25.76
CA LYS A 23 2.63 -2.66 26.36
C LYS A 23 1.81 -1.50 25.78
N GLY A 24 0.60 -1.78 25.30
CA GLY A 24 -0.29 -0.78 24.71
C GLY A 24 0.06 -0.38 23.28
N PHE A 25 -0.44 0.79 22.87
CA PHE A 25 -0.21 1.34 21.54
C PHE A 25 1.13 2.09 21.48
N VAL A 26 2.02 1.64 20.59
CA VAL A 26 3.30 2.29 20.32
C VAL A 26 3.32 2.77 18.88
N VAL A 27 3.56 4.06 18.67
CA VAL A 27 3.65 4.65 17.34
C VAL A 27 4.92 4.15 16.66
N LEU A 28 4.76 3.42 15.56
CA LEU A 28 5.87 3.01 14.72
C LEU A 28 6.08 4.02 13.58
N PRO A 29 7.34 4.38 13.26
CA PRO A 29 7.62 5.28 12.16
C PRO A 29 7.03 4.74 10.86
N ARG A 30 6.36 5.61 10.10
CA ARG A 30 5.83 5.36 8.75
C ARG A 30 4.78 4.23 8.63
N ARG A 31 4.25 3.70 9.75
CA ARG A 31 3.19 2.68 9.76
C ARG A 31 1.95 3.09 8.95
N TRP A 32 1.60 4.38 8.99
CA TRP A 32 0.45 4.91 8.27
C TRP A 32 0.55 4.74 6.74
N ILE A 33 1.72 4.52 6.15
CA ILE A 33 1.89 4.45 4.69
C ILE A 33 1.03 3.34 4.08
N VAL A 34 0.99 2.18 4.75
CA VAL A 34 0.20 1.01 4.31
C VAL A 34 -1.28 1.35 4.39
N GLU A 35 -1.74 1.85 5.54
CA GLU A 35 -3.14 2.24 5.77
C GLU A 35 -3.59 3.33 4.79
N ARG A 36 -2.73 4.32 4.53
CA ARG A 36 -2.99 5.39 3.56
C ARG A 36 -3.09 4.84 2.15
N THR A 37 -2.30 3.82 1.80
CA THR A 37 -2.40 3.13 0.51
C THR A 37 -3.76 2.47 0.35
N PHE A 38 -4.22 1.72 1.35
CA PHE A 38 -5.55 1.14 1.34
C PHE A 38 -6.66 2.20 1.29
N ALA A 39 -6.54 3.31 2.03
CA ALA A 39 -7.51 4.41 1.99
C ALA A 39 -7.63 5.02 0.58
N TRP A 40 -6.53 5.09 -0.17
CA TRP A 40 -6.53 5.58 -1.55
C TRP A 40 -7.16 4.60 -2.53
N LEU A 41 -6.87 3.30 -2.39
CA LEU A 41 -7.47 2.26 -3.21
C LEU A 41 -8.99 2.20 -2.98
N ASN A 42 -9.42 2.29 -1.72
CA ASN A 42 -10.82 2.24 -1.31
C ASN A 42 -11.67 3.42 -1.82
N ARG A 43 -11.05 4.46 -2.40
CA ARG A 43 -11.79 5.52 -3.12
C ARG A 43 -12.41 5.00 -4.43
N CYS A 44 -11.93 3.87 -4.96
CA CYS A 44 -12.51 3.22 -6.12
C CYS A 44 -13.47 2.10 -5.63
N ARG A 45 -14.77 2.24 -5.92
CA ARG A 45 -15.88 1.38 -5.46
C ARG A 45 -15.95 -0.01 -6.15
N GLY A 46 -14.80 -0.61 -6.43
CA GLY A 46 -14.72 -1.89 -7.16
C GLY A 46 -13.83 -2.91 -6.47
N LEU A 47 -13.37 -2.61 -5.25
CA LEU A 47 -12.65 -3.57 -4.44
C LEU A 47 -13.65 -4.55 -3.83
N GLY A 48 -13.29 -5.83 -3.70
CA GLY A 48 -14.13 -6.94 -3.25
C GLY A 48 -14.77 -6.83 -1.85
N LYS A 49 -14.76 -5.64 -1.26
CA LYS A 49 -15.68 -5.24 -0.18
C LYS A 49 -17.11 -5.12 -0.68
N ASP A 50 -17.31 -4.78 -1.95
CA ASP A 50 -18.62 -4.82 -2.59
C ASP A 50 -18.92 -6.28 -3.01
N TRP A 51 -19.85 -6.93 -2.30
CA TRP A 51 -20.20 -8.36 -2.40
C TRP A 51 -20.56 -8.89 -3.82
N GLY A 52 -20.64 -8.01 -4.83
CA GLY A 52 -20.91 -8.37 -6.22
C GLY A 52 -19.68 -8.47 -7.12
N ALA A 53 -18.46 -8.18 -6.62
CA ALA A 53 -17.25 -8.22 -7.43
C ALA A 53 -16.55 -9.60 -7.34
N SER A 54 -16.23 -10.21 -8.49
CA SER A 54 -15.35 -11.38 -8.52
C SER A 54 -13.92 -11.03 -8.08
N SER A 55 -13.13 -12.02 -7.67
CA SER A 55 -11.72 -11.81 -7.31
C SER A 55 -10.92 -11.18 -8.45
N ALA A 56 -11.16 -11.63 -9.69
CA ALA A 56 -10.53 -11.07 -10.89
C ALA A 56 -10.91 -9.60 -11.12
N SER A 57 -12.19 -9.24 -10.92
CA SER A 57 -12.64 -7.85 -10.99
C SER A 57 -11.98 -7.00 -9.90
N SER A 58 -11.93 -7.51 -8.68
CA SER A 58 -11.30 -6.83 -7.54
C SER A 58 -9.82 -6.56 -7.79
N GLU A 59 -9.09 -7.52 -8.36
CA GLU A 59 -7.70 -7.37 -8.76
C GLU A 59 -7.52 -6.30 -9.86
N ALA A 60 -8.35 -6.33 -10.91
CA ALA A 60 -8.34 -5.31 -11.95
C ALA A 60 -8.57 -3.90 -11.36
N TRP A 61 -9.48 -3.75 -10.40
CA TRP A 61 -9.73 -2.48 -9.71
C TRP A 61 -8.54 -2.02 -8.85
N MET A 62 -7.76 -2.92 -8.27
CA MET A 62 -6.51 -2.56 -7.56
C MET A 62 -5.49 -1.93 -8.52
N PHE A 63 -5.34 -2.48 -9.73
CA PHE A 63 -4.45 -1.90 -10.74
C PHE A 63 -4.97 -0.57 -11.27
N ILE A 64 -6.26 -0.49 -11.63
CA ILE A 64 -6.88 0.74 -12.13
C ILE A 64 -6.76 1.89 -11.12
N SER A 65 -7.01 1.62 -9.84
CA SER A 65 -6.91 2.63 -8.78
C SER A 65 -5.47 3.11 -8.58
N SER A 66 -4.48 2.22 -8.72
CA SER A 66 -3.05 2.54 -8.68
C SER A 66 -2.61 3.38 -9.89
N ILE A 67 -3.02 3.02 -11.11
CA ILE A 67 -2.76 3.80 -12.34
C ILE A 67 -3.35 5.20 -12.20
N ARG A 68 -4.64 5.29 -11.88
CA ARG A 68 -5.37 6.54 -11.71
C ARG A 68 -4.71 7.47 -10.68
N ARG A 69 -4.07 6.89 -9.66
CA ARG A 69 -3.30 7.64 -8.66
C ARG A 69 -2.00 8.17 -9.23
N MET A 70 -1.22 7.33 -9.90
CA MET A 70 0.07 7.69 -10.48
C MET A 70 -0.10 8.75 -11.57
N THR A 71 -1.09 8.61 -12.44
CA THR A 71 -1.44 9.62 -13.45
C THR A 71 -1.69 10.99 -12.82
N ARG A 72 -2.44 11.06 -11.72
CA ARG A 72 -2.68 12.33 -11.00
C ARG A 72 -1.42 12.91 -10.36
N ARG A 73 -0.45 12.08 -9.98
CA ARG A 73 0.81 12.57 -9.42
C ARG A 73 1.67 13.17 -10.53
N ILE A 74 1.78 12.47 -11.65
CA ILE A 74 2.53 12.94 -12.83
C ILE A 74 1.93 14.25 -13.35
N ALA A 75 0.60 14.33 -13.47
CA ALA A 75 -0.08 15.53 -13.94
C ALA A 75 0.05 16.76 -13.01
N ARG A 76 0.58 16.59 -11.79
CA ARG A 76 0.85 17.67 -10.83
C ARG A 76 2.33 18.04 -10.76
N LEU A 77 3.19 17.34 -11.51
CA LEU A 77 4.57 17.75 -11.65
C LEU A 77 4.57 18.97 -12.57
N GLU A 78 4.79 20.14 -11.98
CA GLU A 78 5.15 21.36 -12.70
C GLU A 78 6.59 21.16 -13.22
N PHE A 79 6.83 21.50 -14.48
CA PHE A 79 8.16 21.50 -15.10
C PHE A 79 8.65 22.93 -15.28
#